data_AF-A0A436CRD1-F1
#
_entry.id   AF-A0A436CRD1-F1
#
_cell.length_a   1.000
_cell.length_b   1.000
_cell.length_c   1.000
_cell.angle_alpha   90.00
_cell.angle_beta   90.00
_cell.angle_gamma   90.00
#
_symmetry.space_group_name_H-M   'P 1'
#
loop_
_entity.id
_entity.type
_entity.pdbx_description
1 polymer ?
#
loop_
_entity_poly.entity_id
_entity_poly.type
_entity_poly.pdbx_seq_one_letter_code
_entity_poly.pdbx_strand_id
1 'polypeptide(L)'
;LRMIRIGRSFGRTGVFASQDFGPLPMLIAAAEVEDVRSFVQDSVGAIADHDRRHGTPYMETLFSYLREGCRSQACADAMGLHVTTLRYRLARIQELFGVDLDTPERRFAFELAIRLREVIDNRDSVER
;
A
#
# COMPACT_ATOMS: atom_id res chain seq x y z
N LEU A 1 -6.39 13.53 19.42
CA LEU A 1 -7.31 12.41 19.05
C LEU A 1 -7.07 11.81 17.65
N ARG A 2 -6.45 12.53 16.69
CA ARG A 2 -6.15 12.02 15.33
C ARG A 2 -5.12 10.88 15.30
N MET A 3 -4.05 10.96 16.10
CA MET A 3 -3.03 9.91 16.20
C MET A 3 -3.54 8.58 16.79
N ILE A 4 -4.48 8.61 17.74
CA ILE A 4 -5.08 7.38 18.29
C ILE A 4 -5.86 6.64 17.20
N ARG A 5 -6.54 7.37 16.30
CA ARG A 5 -7.22 6.79 15.14
C ARG A 5 -6.26 6.16 14.14
N ILE A 6 -5.13 6.82 13.86
CA ILE A 6 -4.10 6.29 12.96
C ILE A 6 -3.41 5.07 13.58
N GLY A 7 -3.13 5.08 14.89
CA GLY A 7 -2.62 3.91 15.62
C GLY A 7 -3.52 2.68 15.47
N ARG A 8 -4.83 2.88 15.63
CA ARG A 8 -5.82 1.82 15.45
C ARG A 8 -5.93 1.35 13.99
N SER A 9 -5.80 2.22 12.99
CA SER A 9 -5.85 1.79 11.57
C SER A 9 -4.68 0.89 11.18
N PHE A 10 -3.54 0.99 11.88
CA PHE A 10 -2.41 0.06 11.69
C PHE A 10 -2.49 -1.20 12.56
N GLY A 11 -3.65 -1.49 13.18
CA GLY A 11 -3.83 -2.65 14.07
C GLY A 11 -3.02 -2.57 15.36
N ARG A 12 -2.52 -1.38 15.72
CA ARG A 12 -1.71 -1.18 16.94
C ARG A 12 -2.57 -0.67 18.08
N THR A 13 -2.35 -1.19 19.28
CA THR A 13 -2.97 -0.72 20.54
C THR A 13 -1.89 -0.28 21.54
N GLY A 14 -2.09 0.84 22.24
CA GLY A 14 -1.14 1.34 23.25
C GLY A 14 -0.95 2.86 23.26
N VAL A 15 0.08 3.33 23.96
CA VAL A 15 0.55 4.72 23.90
C VAL A 15 1.42 4.88 22.66
N PHE A 16 1.11 5.89 21.84
CA PHE A 16 1.86 6.17 20.62
C PHE A 16 2.46 7.57 20.67
N ALA A 17 3.72 7.68 20.29
CA ALA A 17 4.37 8.95 20.01
C ALA A 17 4.14 9.35 18.54
N SER A 18 4.17 10.65 18.25
CA SER A 18 3.94 11.15 16.87
C SER A 18 4.99 10.63 15.90
N GLN A 19 6.18 10.32 16.39
CA GLN A 19 7.30 9.76 15.63
C GLN A 19 7.09 8.29 15.21
N ASP A 20 6.17 7.55 15.83
CA ASP A 20 5.96 6.11 15.55
C ASP A 20 5.24 5.84 14.21
N PHE A 21 4.67 6.88 13.61
CA PHE A 21 3.88 6.80 12.37
C PHE A 21 4.59 7.44 11.16
N GLY A 22 5.82 7.93 11.35
CA GLY A 22 6.53 8.70 10.32
C GLY A 22 5.74 9.93 9.84
N PRO A 23 5.90 10.35 8.58
CA PRO A 23 5.25 11.57 8.07
C PRO A 23 3.78 11.38 7.70
N LEU A 24 3.25 10.15 7.66
CA LEU A 24 1.90 9.86 7.14
C LEU A 24 0.78 10.63 7.84
N PRO A 25 0.70 10.71 9.19
CA PRO A 25 -0.32 11.50 9.86
C PRO A 25 -0.32 12.98 9.47
N MET A 26 0.87 13.53 9.24
CA MET A 26 1.05 14.93 8.88
C MET A 26 0.62 15.18 7.44
N LEU A 27 1.00 14.30 6.50
CA LEU A 27 0.58 14.38 5.11
C LEU A 27 -0.95 14.30 4.97
N ILE A 28 -1.59 13.35 5.68
CA ILE A 28 -3.06 13.24 5.69
C ILE A 28 -3.72 14.45 6.37
N ALA A 29 -3.01 15.12 7.29
CA ALA A 29 -3.51 16.33 7.94
C ALA A 29 -3.42 17.58 7.07
N ALA A 30 -2.43 17.62 6.18
CA ALA A 30 -2.21 18.74 5.27
C ALA A 30 -2.98 18.60 3.94
N ALA A 31 -3.38 17.37 3.57
CA ALA A 31 -4.08 17.10 2.32
C ALA A 31 -5.61 17.05 2.50
N GLU A 32 -6.33 17.46 1.45
CA GLU A 32 -7.77 17.26 1.36
C GLU A 32 -8.09 15.77 1.16
N VAL A 33 -9.18 15.31 1.77
CA VAL A 33 -9.55 13.88 1.75
C VAL A 33 -9.80 13.38 0.32
N GLU A 34 -10.37 14.23 -0.53
CA GLU A 34 -10.68 13.89 -1.92
C GLU A 34 -9.41 13.72 -2.77
N ASP A 35 -8.40 14.57 -2.56
CA ASP A 35 -7.11 14.47 -3.25
C ASP A 35 -6.40 13.16 -2.86
N VAL A 36 -6.46 12.80 -1.57
CA VAL A 36 -5.90 11.54 -1.08
C VAL A 36 -6.63 10.34 -1.67
N ARG A 37 -7.97 10.37 -1.73
CA ARG A 37 -8.78 9.28 -2.29
C ARG A 37 -8.51 9.12 -3.79
N SER A 38 -8.45 10.23 -4.53
CA SER A 38 -8.13 10.25 -5.96
C SER A 38 -6.74 9.67 -6.23
N PHE A 39 -5.73 10.14 -5.49
CA PHE A 39 -4.37 9.61 -5.59
C PHE A 39 -4.29 8.09 -5.34
N VAL A 40 -4.99 7.58 -4.33
CA VAL A 40 -5.04 6.14 -4.04
C VAL A 40 -5.73 5.37 -5.17
N GLN A 41 -6.85 5.88 -5.69
CA GLN A 41 -7.59 5.24 -6.77
C GLN A 41 -6.77 5.20 -8.07
N ASP A 42 -6.15 6.32 -8.44
CA ASP A 42 -5.33 6.43 -9.65
C ASP A 42 -4.08 5.54 -9.57
N SER A 43 -3.50 5.40 -8.38
CA SER A 43 -2.27 4.62 -8.20
C SER A 43 -2.52 3.11 -8.12
N VAL A 44 -3.48 2.67 -7.29
CA VAL A 44 -3.63 1.24 -6.94
C VAL A 44 -5.08 0.74 -7.00
N GLY A 45 -6.04 1.59 -7.33
CA GLY A 45 -7.47 1.26 -7.37
C GLY A 45 -7.77 0.09 -8.30
N ALA A 46 -7.22 0.11 -9.52
CA ALA A 46 -7.41 -0.94 -10.51
C ALA A 46 -6.87 -2.31 -10.04
N ILE A 47 -5.74 -2.31 -9.33
CA ILE A 47 -5.12 -3.52 -8.77
C ILE A 47 -6.02 -4.09 -7.67
N ALA A 48 -6.45 -3.25 -6.73
CA ALA A 48 -7.31 -3.66 -5.62
C ALA A 48 -8.68 -4.18 -6.11
N ASP A 49 -9.23 -3.57 -7.15
CA ASP A 49 -10.45 -4.04 -7.80
C ASP A 49 -10.27 -5.37 -8.49
N HIS A 50 -9.15 -5.57 -9.19
CA HIS A 50 -8.83 -6.85 -9.82
C HIS A 50 -8.68 -7.97 -8.78
N ASP A 51 -7.94 -7.71 -7.69
CA ASP A 51 -7.79 -8.64 -6.57
C ASP A 51 -9.16 -9.02 -5.97
N ARG A 52 -10.04 -8.04 -5.76
CA ARG A 52 -11.39 -8.28 -5.23
C ARG A 52 -12.25 -9.14 -6.16
N ARG A 53 -12.15 -8.94 -7.48
CA ARG A 53 -12.97 -9.66 -8.46
C ARG A 53 -12.45 -11.07 -8.77
N HIS A 54 -11.13 -11.27 -8.75
CA HIS A 54 -10.50 -12.49 -9.23
C HIS A 54 -9.79 -13.29 -8.12
N GLY A 55 -9.74 -12.77 -6.89
CA GLY A 55 -9.02 -13.41 -5.78
C GLY A 55 -7.51 -13.45 -5.96
N THR A 56 -6.96 -12.54 -6.78
CA THR A 56 -5.50 -12.45 -6.96
C THR A 56 -4.82 -11.77 -5.76
N PRO A 57 -3.53 -12.05 -5.52
CA PRO A 57 -2.77 -11.44 -4.42
C PRO A 57 -1.83 -10.32 -4.92
N TYR A 58 -2.25 -9.50 -5.89
CA TYR A 58 -1.36 -8.55 -6.55
C TYR A 58 -1.00 -7.34 -5.69
N MET A 59 -1.96 -6.80 -4.93
CA MET A 59 -1.71 -5.74 -3.95
C MET A 59 -0.69 -6.18 -2.89
N GLU A 60 -0.87 -7.38 -2.34
CA GLU A 60 0.05 -7.96 -1.35
C GLU A 60 1.44 -8.16 -1.96
N THR A 61 1.49 -8.68 -3.18
CA THR A 61 2.76 -8.90 -3.90
C THR A 61 3.49 -7.59 -4.14
N LEU A 62 2.79 -6.56 -4.62
CA LEU A 62 3.38 -5.24 -4.87
C LEU A 62 3.89 -4.59 -3.58
N PHE A 63 3.10 -4.65 -2.51
CA PHE A 63 3.48 -4.12 -1.21
C PHE A 63 4.74 -4.81 -0.65
N SER A 64 4.77 -6.14 -0.66
CA SER A 64 5.92 -6.92 -0.20
C SER A 64 7.16 -6.63 -1.04
N TYR A 65 7.00 -6.53 -2.36
CA TYR A 65 8.12 -6.23 -3.26
C TYR A 65 8.72 -4.85 -3.02
N LEU A 66 7.89 -3.83 -2.81
CA LEU A 66 8.35 -2.48 -2.44
C LEU A 66 9.06 -2.48 -1.08
N ARG A 67 8.49 -3.17 -0.07
CA ARG A 67 9.05 -3.27 1.27
C ARG A 67 10.44 -3.91 1.29
N GLU A 68 10.67 -4.91 0.43
CA GLU A 68 11.97 -5.57 0.29
C GLU A 68 12.95 -4.82 -0.62
N GLY A 69 12.65 -3.57 -0.99
CA GLY A 69 13.51 -2.73 -1.80
C GLY A 69 13.56 -3.14 -3.27
N CYS A 70 12.46 -3.65 -3.81
CA CYS A 70 12.35 -4.16 -5.18
C CYS A 70 13.32 -5.32 -5.49
N ARG A 71 13.70 -6.11 -4.48
CA ARG A 71 14.56 -7.29 -4.64
C ARG A 71 13.69 -8.54 -4.74
N SER A 72 13.63 -9.17 -5.92
CA SER A 72 12.74 -10.32 -6.15
C SER A 72 13.03 -11.50 -5.24
N GLN A 73 14.31 -11.82 -4.98
CA GLN A 73 14.64 -12.96 -4.13
C GLN A 73 14.16 -12.74 -2.69
N ALA A 74 14.52 -11.60 -2.09
CA ALA A 74 14.11 -11.26 -0.73
C ALA A 74 12.58 -11.22 -0.57
N CYS A 75 11.86 -10.64 -1.55
CA CYS A 75 10.40 -10.63 -1.55
C CYS A 75 9.81 -12.04 -1.68
N ALA A 76 10.37 -12.89 -2.54
CA ALA A 76 9.91 -14.27 -2.70
C ALA A 76 10.08 -15.06 -1.40
N ASP A 77 11.24 -14.93 -0.76
CA ASP A 77 11.53 -15.56 0.53
C ASP A 77 10.57 -15.05 1.63
N ALA A 78 10.33 -13.73 1.70
CA ALA A 78 9.42 -13.12 2.66
C ALA A 78 7.95 -13.55 2.47
N MET A 79 7.55 -13.87 1.24
CA MET A 79 6.19 -14.35 0.90
C MET A 79 6.07 -15.88 0.90
N GLY A 80 7.17 -16.62 1.14
CA GLY A 80 7.19 -18.08 1.02
C GLY A 80 6.90 -18.58 -0.41
N LEU A 81 7.25 -17.80 -1.43
CA LEU A 81 7.05 -18.11 -2.84
C LEU A 81 8.35 -18.51 -3.52
N HIS A 82 8.24 -19.30 -4.59
CA HIS A 82 9.35 -19.45 -5.52
C HIS A 82 9.59 -18.14 -6.30
N VAL A 83 10.84 -17.74 -6.51
CA VAL A 83 11.19 -16.47 -7.17
C VAL A 83 10.59 -16.34 -8.58
N THR A 84 10.45 -17.45 -9.32
CA THR A 84 9.78 -17.46 -10.63
C THR A 84 8.31 -17.07 -10.52
N THR A 85 7.59 -17.58 -9.52
CA THR A 85 6.19 -17.23 -9.28
C THR A 85 6.04 -15.76 -8.93
N LEU A 86 6.95 -15.22 -8.11
CA LEU A 86 6.96 -13.79 -7.81
C LEU A 86 7.17 -12.95 -9.08
N ARG A 87 8.19 -13.28 -9.88
CA ARG A 87 8.47 -12.56 -11.13
C ARG A 87 7.30 -12.60 -12.09
N TYR A 88 6.62 -13.74 -12.20
CA TYR A 88 5.39 -13.85 -12.99
C TYR A 88 4.30 -12.90 -12.48
N ARG A 89 4.06 -12.86 -11.17
CA ARG A 89 3.06 -11.93 -10.59
C ARG A 89 3.44 -10.48 -10.86
N LEU A 90 4.70 -10.10 -10.68
CA LEU A 90 5.18 -8.73 -10.95
C LEU A 90 5.02 -8.35 -12.42
N ALA A 91 5.36 -9.26 -13.34
CA ALA A 91 5.14 -9.04 -14.78
C ALA A 91 3.65 -8.85 -15.10
N ARG A 92 2.76 -9.68 -14.53
CA ARG A 92 1.31 -9.50 -14.70
C ARG A 92 0.79 -8.19 -14.13
N ILE A 93 1.33 -7.73 -13.00
CA ILE A 93 0.99 -6.43 -12.41
C ILE A 93 1.37 -5.30 -13.37
N GLN A 94 2.58 -5.33 -13.92
CA GLN A 94 3.05 -4.36 -14.89
C GLN A 94 2.20 -4.37 -16.18
N GLU A 95 1.94 -5.56 -16.73
CA GLU A 95 1.15 -5.72 -17.97
C GLU A 95 -0.30 -5.26 -17.83
N LEU A 96 -0.96 -5.58 -16.71
CA LEU A 96 -2.38 -5.31 -16.52
C LEU A 96 -2.67 -3.88 -16.08
N PHE A 97 -1.77 -3.26 -15.32
CA PHE A 97 -2.04 -2.00 -14.63
C PHE A 97 -1.03 -0.90 -14.97
N GLY A 98 -0.03 -1.17 -15.81
CA GLY A 98 0.98 -0.18 -16.18
C GLY A 98 1.85 0.26 -15.00
N VAL A 99 2.00 -0.59 -13.97
CA VAL A 99 2.82 -0.29 -12.80
C VAL A 99 4.28 -0.21 -13.21
N ASP A 100 4.87 0.97 -13.00
CA ASP A 100 6.26 1.27 -13.29
C ASP A 100 7.00 1.60 -11.99
N LEU A 101 8.04 0.82 -11.70
CA LEU A 101 8.84 0.91 -10.47
C LEU A 101 10.30 1.27 -10.76
N ASP A 102 10.59 1.91 -11.89
CA ASP A 102 11.98 2.15 -12.30
C ASP A 102 12.66 3.25 -11.47
N THR A 103 11.90 4.26 -11.05
CA THR A 103 12.45 5.40 -10.28
C THR A 103 12.06 5.34 -8.79
N PRO A 104 12.91 5.87 -7.89
CA PRO A 104 12.58 6.00 -6.48
C PRO A 104 11.25 6.75 -6.23
N GLU A 105 10.97 7.79 -7.01
CA GLU A 105 9.76 8.61 -6.88
C GLU A 105 8.50 7.79 -7.19
N ARG A 106 8.54 6.96 -8.24
CA ARG A 106 7.42 6.08 -8.58
C ARG A 106 7.21 5.01 -7.54
N ARG A 107 8.29 4.37 -7.06
CA ARG A 107 8.22 3.39 -5.97
C ARG A 107 7.59 3.99 -4.72
N PHE A 108 8.01 5.20 -4.35
CA PHE A 108 7.46 5.92 -3.21
C PHE A 108 5.98 6.25 -3.41
N ALA A 109 5.57 6.68 -4.61
CA ALA A 109 4.16 6.95 -4.91
C ALA A 109 3.29 5.69 -4.69
N PHE A 110 3.70 4.53 -5.20
CA PHE A 110 2.98 3.28 -4.97
C PHE A 110 2.98 2.86 -3.50
N GLU A 111 4.13 2.94 -2.82
CA GLU A 111 4.22 2.62 -1.40
C GLU A 111 3.31 3.51 -0.56
N LEU A 112 3.31 4.82 -0.84
CA LEU A 112 2.46 5.80 -0.19
C LEU A 112 0.98 5.50 -0.45
N ALA A 113 0.60 5.23 -1.70
CA ALA A 113 -0.78 4.91 -2.06
C ALA A 113 -1.31 3.66 -1.32
N ILE A 114 -0.50 2.59 -1.24
CA ILE A 114 -0.88 1.36 -0.52
C ILE A 114 -1.09 1.66 0.97
N ARG A 115 -0.18 2.40 1.61
CA ARG A 115 -0.31 2.76 3.03
C ARG A 115 -1.49 3.68 3.30
N LEU A 116 -1.75 4.65 2.40
CA LEU A 116 -2.90 5.55 2.52
C LEU A 116 -4.22 4.81 2.35
N ARG A 117 -4.28 3.82 1.46
CA ARG A 117 -5.44 2.95 1.28
C ARG A 117 -5.84 2.25 2.57
N GLU A 118 -4.88 1.69 3.32
CA GLU A 118 -5.14 1.06 4.62
C GLU A 118 -5.72 2.05 5.64
N VAL A 119 -5.28 3.30 5.61
CA VAL A 119 -5.79 4.35 6.51
C VAL A 119 -7.20 4.79 6.13
N ILE A 120 -7.51 4.89 4.83
CA ILE A 120 -8.84 5.28 4.33
C ILE A 120 -9.87 4.17 4.52
N ASP A 121 -9.55 2.93 4.15
CA ASP A 121 -10.46 1.77 4.29
C ASP A 121 -10.90 1.59 5.77
N ASN A 122 -10.00 1.90 6.70
CA ASN A 122 -10.30 1.87 8.14
C ASN A 122 -11.13 3.08 8.63
N ARG A 123 -11.09 4.24 7.97
CA ARG A 123 -11.97 5.38 8.31
C ARG A 123 -13.41 5.05 7.96
N ASP A 124 -13.64 4.51 6.76
CA ASP A 124 -14.97 4.15 6.26
C ASP A 124 -15.62 3.02 7.10
N SER A 125 -14.82 2.26 7.86
CA SER A 125 -15.26 1.19 8.76
C SER A 125 -15.60 1.65 10.20
N VAL A 126 -15.15 2.85 10.60
CA VAL A 126 -15.37 3.42 11.95
C VAL A 126 -16.51 4.44 11.96
N GLU A 127 -16.92 4.94 10.79
CA GLU A 127 -18.04 5.86 10.62
C GLU A 127 -19.38 5.16 10.27
N ARG A 128 -19.38 3.82 10.18
CA ARG A 128 -20.59 2.97 10.13
C ARG A 128 -20.86 2.35 11.49
#